data_AF-A0A8T6RFG5-F1
#
_entry.id   AF-A0A8T6RFG5-F1
#
_cell.length_a   1.000
_cell.length_b   1.000
_cell.length_c   1.000
_cell.angle_alpha   90.00
_cell.angle_beta   90.00
_cell.angle_gamma   90.00
#
_symmetry.space_group_name_H-M   'P 1'
#
loop_
_entity.id
_entity.type
_entity.pdbx_description
1 polymer ?
#
loop_
_entity_poly.entity_id
_entity_poly.type
_entity_poly.pdbx_seq_one_letter_code
_entity_poly.pdbx_strand_id
1 'polypeptide(L)'
;MLSKGKAKASMKKAIGAQEYDEINRLILEYPFLIEEFKELQKYPSLDIEGAIIAATGVMEDELAGPVKVEDIVKSAIQDFRKNITEIEVFSILDKIERQGFIQKRGIGWVLTARGSELCDQTLAEIGY
;
A
#
# COMPACT_ATOMS: atom_id res chain seq x y z
N MET A 1 7.90 -21.11 2.61
CA MET A 1 7.82 -20.36 1.34
C MET A 1 7.45 -21.31 0.21
N LEU A 2 6.37 -21.00 -0.50
CA LEU A 2 5.99 -21.69 -1.74
C LEU A 2 6.99 -21.33 -2.84
N SER A 3 7.19 -22.25 -3.79
CA SER A 3 7.88 -21.89 -5.03
C SER A 3 7.04 -20.89 -5.83
N LYS A 4 7.67 -20.05 -6.66
CA LYS A 4 6.97 -19.07 -7.53
C LYS A 4 5.83 -19.72 -8.32
N GLY A 5 6.03 -20.95 -8.82
CA GLY A 5 4.99 -21.71 -9.53
C GLY A 5 3.81 -22.11 -8.65
N LYS A 6 4.06 -22.52 -7.40
CA LYS A 6 3.01 -22.87 -6.43
C LYS A 6 2.20 -21.64 -6.01
N ALA A 7 2.85 -20.50 -5.73
CA ALA A 7 2.17 -19.25 -5.39
C ALA A 7 1.20 -18.79 -6.50
N LYS A 8 1.63 -18.86 -7.77
CA LYS A 8 0.77 -18.54 -8.92
C LYS A 8 -0.42 -19.49 -9.05
N ALA A 9 -0.23 -20.79 -8.81
CA ALA A 9 -1.30 -21.77 -8.87
C ALA A 9 -2.35 -21.54 -7.76
N SER A 10 -1.89 -21.25 -6.54
CA SER A 10 -2.78 -20.90 -5.43
C SER A 10 -3.58 -19.62 -5.73
N MET A 11 -2.92 -18.59 -6.27
CA MET A 11 -3.58 -17.34 -6.64
C MET A 11 -4.67 -17.56 -7.69
N LYS A 12 -4.38 -18.29 -8.78
CA LYS A 12 -5.39 -18.64 -9.80
C LYS A 12 -6.61 -19.33 -9.22
N LYS A 13 -6.39 -20.26 -8.28
CA LYS A 13 -7.46 -20.98 -7.60
C LYS A 13 -8.31 -20.02 -6.76
N ALA A 14 -7.68 -19.18 -5.94
CA ALA A 14 -8.36 -18.23 -5.07
C ALA A 14 -9.18 -17.20 -5.87
N ILE A 15 -8.61 -16.68 -6.97
CA ILE A 15 -9.32 -15.79 -7.90
C ILE A 15 -10.53 -16.48 -8.53
N GLY A 16 -10.36 -17.70 -9.05
CA GLY A 16 -11.46 -18.46 -9.65
C GLY A 16 -12.58 -18.79 -8.67
N ALA A 17 -12.25 -18.93 -7.38
CA ALA A 17 -13.20 -19.19 -6.30
C ALA A 17 -13.73 -17.91 -5.62
N GLN A 18 -13.25 -16.73 -6.01
CA GLN A 18 -13.56 -15.44 -5.38
C GLN A 18 -13.28 -15.41 -3.86
N GLU A 19 -12.20 -16.10 -3.43
CA GLU A 19 -11.77 -16.18 -2.02
C GLU A 19 -10.92 -14.94 -1.66
N TYR A 20 -11.56 -13.80 -1.42
CA TYR A 20 -10.87 -12.52 -1.22
C TYR A 20 -9.88 -12.50 -0.04
N ASP A 21 -10.19 -13.17 1.06
CA ASP A 21 -9.30 -13.27 2.22
C ASP A 21 -8.01 -14.01 1.87
N GLU A 22 -8.12 -15.09 1.08
CA GLU A 22 -6.98 -15.85 0.60
C GLU A 22 -6.16 -15.05 -0.40
N ILE A 23 -6.81 -14.29 -1.29
CA ILE A 23 -6.14 -13.37 -2.22
C ILE A 23 -5.32 -12.33 -1.43
N ASN A 24 -5.90 -11.70 -0.41
CA ASN A 24 -5.21 -10.72 0.44
C ASN A 24 -3.99 -11.34 1.12
N ARG A 25 -4.15 -12.53 1.70
CA ARG A 25 -3.08 -13.27 2.36
C ARG A 25 -1.93 -13.58 1.39
N LEU A 26 -2.26 -14.07 0.19
CA LEU A 26 -1.27 -14.40 -0.83
C LEU A 26 -0.56 -13.17 -1.38
N ILE A 27 -1.26 -12.04 -1.51
CA ILE A 27 -0.67 -10.76 -1.95
C ILE A 27 0.33 -10.24 -0.91
N LEU A 28 0.00 -10.28 0.37
CA LEU A 28 0.94 -9.89 1.43
C LEU A 28 2.17 -10.80 1.47
N GLU A 29 1.99 -12.11 1.29
CA GLU A 29 3.11 -13.07 1.30
C GLU A 29 3.94 -13.01 0.01
N TYR A 30 3.31 -12.69 -1.13
CA TYR A 30 3.92 -12.66 -2.46
C TYR A 30 3.45 -11.43 -3.27
N PRO A 31 3.91 -10.21 -2.95
CA PRO A 31 3.42 -8.96 -3.57
C PRO A 31 3.58 -8.91 -5.10
N PHE A 32 4.59 -9.59 -5.65
CA PHE A 32 4.82 -9.70 -7.09
C PHE A 32 3.62 -10.30 -7.87
N LEU A 33 2.69 -10.98 -7.18
CA LEU A 33 1.48 -11.50 -7.82
C LEU A 33 0.57 -10.38 -8.35
N ILE A 34 0.61 -9.18 -7.77
CA ILE A 34 -0.17 -8.03 -8.25
C ILE A 34 0.17 -7.70 -9.72
N GLU A 35 1.43 -7.79 -10.10
CA GLU A 35 1.89 -7.50 -11.47
C GLU A 35 1.53 -8.61 -12.45
N GLU A 36 1.44 -9.84 -11.95
CA GLU A 36 1.18 -11.05 -12.75
C GLU A 36 -0.30 -11.22 -13.09
N PHE A 37 -1.20 -10.63 -12.29
CA PHE A 37 -2.66 -10.75 -12.43
C PHE A 37 -3.30 -9.37 -12.51
N LYS A 38 -3.65 -8.92 -13.72
CA LYS A 38 -4.25 -7.60 -13.96
C LYS A 38 -5.53 -7.35 -13.16
N GLU A 39 -6.32 -8.39 -12.90
CA GLU A 39 -7.55 -8.29 -12.10
C GLU A 39 -7.30 -7.95 -10.62
N LEU A 40 -6.06 -8.06 -10.15
CA LEU A 40 -5.65 -7.62 -8.81
C LEU A 40 -5.32 -6.12 -8.77
N GLN A 41 -5.21 -5.44 -9.92
CA GLN A 41 -4.95 -4.00 -9.96
C GLN A 41 -6.22 -3.23 -9.60
N LYS A 42 -6.30 -2.76 -8.34
CA LYS A 42 -7.49 -2.05 -7.84
C LYS A 42 -7.55 -0.59 -8.30
N TYR A 43 -6.41 0.11 -8.29
CA TYR A 43 -6.32 1.53 -8.66
C TYR A 43 -5.19 1.76 -9.65
N PRO A 44 -5.44 1.62 -10.97
CA PRO A 44 -4.40 1.76 -11.99
C PRO A 44 -3.86 3.20 -12.13
N SER A 45 -4.69 4.21 -11.89
CA SER A 45 -4.33 5.64 -11.97
C SER A 45 -3.53 6.14 -10.77
N LEU A 46 -3.64 5.46 -9.62
CA LEU A 46 -2.91 5.82 -8.40
C LEU A 46 -1.43 5.55 -8.62
N ASP A 47 -0.60 6.59 -8.59
CA ASP A 47 0.85 6.38 -8.63
C ASP A 47 1.38 5.88 -7.28
N ILE A 48 2.68 5.57 -7.24
CA ILE A 48 3.30 5.02 -6.04
C ILE A 48 3.35 6.07 -4.92
N GLU A 49 3.62 7.34 -5.22
CA GLU A 49 3.75 8.38 -4.18
C GLU A 49 2.41 8.69 -3.53
N GLY A 50 1.36 8.82 -4.34
CA GLY A 50 -0.02 8.93 -3.88
C GLY A 50 -0.44 7.71 -3.05
N ALA A 51 -0.06 6.50 -3.46
CA ALA A 51 -0.34 5.31 -2.67
C ALA A 51 0.35 5.32 -1.30
N ILE A 52 1.58 5.83 -1.18
CA ILE A 52 2.29 5.94 0.11
C ILE A 52 1.68 7.02 1.00
N ILE A 53 1.26 8.16 0.43
CA ILE A 53 0.54 9.20 1.18
C ILE A 53 -0.79 8.65 1.69
N ALA A 54 -1.57 8.01 0.82
CA ALA A 54 -2.85 7.40 1.17
C ALA A 54 -2.70 6.29 2.22
N ALA A 55 -1.72 5.40 2.07
CA ALA A 55 -1.40 4.37 3.05
C ALA A 55 -0.99 4.95 4.41
N THR A 56 -0.25 6.07 4.42
CA THR A 56 0.08 6.76 5.66
C THR A 56 -1.17 7.32 6.32
N GLY A 57 -2.06 7.97 5.57
CA GLY A 57 -3.31 8.52 6.10
C GLY A 57 -4.27 7.47 6.66
N VAL A 58 -4.55 6.42 5.88
CA VAL A 58 -5.42 5.31 6.31
C VAL A 58 -4.89 4.69 7.61
N MET A 59 -3.60 4.40 7.67
CA MET A 59 -3.03 3.79 8.87
C MET A 59 -2.90 4.77 10.05
N GLU A 60 -2.70 6.06 9.81
CA GLU A 60 -2.66 7.07 10.87
C GLU A 60 -4.02 7.17 11.57
N ASP A 61 -5.11 7.15 10.79
CA ASP A 61 -6.48 7.15 11.31
C ASP A 61 -6.79 5.87 12.09
N GLU A 62 -6.39 4.70 11.58
CA GLU A 62 -6.61 3.41 12.24
C GLU A 62 -5.83 3.26 13.55
N LEU A 63 -4.58 3.73 13.58
CA LEU A 63 -3.68 3.59 14.72
C LEU A 63 -3.80 4.76 15.71
N ALA A 64 -4.44 5.86 15.32
CA ALA A 64 -4.51 7.12 16.05
C ALA A 64 -3.12 7.64 16.48
N GLY A 65 -2.12 7.56 15.59
CA GLY A 65 -0.75 7.94 15.90
C GLY A 65 0.27 7.70 14.78
N PRO A 66 1.57 7.92 15.05
CA PRO A 66 2.63 7.77 14.05
C PRO A 66 2.70 6.37 13.46
N VAL A 67 2.68 6.30 12.13
CA VAL A 67 2.64 5.05 11.36
C VAL A 67 4.06 4.57 11.08
N LYS A 68 4.32 3.28 11.30
CA LYS A 68 5.62 2.68 10.96
C LYS A 68 5.68 2.29 9.49
N VAL A 69 6.90 2.18 8.97
CA VAL A 69 7.12 1.79 7.57
C VAL A 69 6.48 0.43 7.24
N GLU A 70 6.48 -0.53 8.18
CA GLU A 70 5.93 -1.86 7.92
C GLU A 70 4.41 -1.81 7.70
N ASP A 71 3.72 -0.88 8.38
CA ASP A 71 2.27 -0.73 8.26
C ASP A 71 1.91 0.07 7.00
N ILE A 72 2.72 1.06 6.62
CA ILE A 72 2.62 1.76 5.32
C ILE A 72 2.79 0.77 4.17
N VAL A 73 3.81 -0.11 4.23
CA VAL A 73 4.06 -1.14 3.21
C VAL A 73 2.88 -2.10 3.10
N LYS A 74 2.36 -2.60 4.23
CA LYS A 74 1.19 -3.49 4.23
C LYS A 74 -0.02 -2.83 3.59
N SER A 75 -0.35 -1.60 3.98
CA SER A 75 -1.50 -0.88 3.42
C SER A 75 -1.31 -0.58 1.92
N ALA A 76 -0.12 -0.15 1.49
CA ALA A 76 0.21 0.04 0.07
C ALA A 76 -0.02 -1.23 -0.77
N ILE A 77 0.34 -2.40 -0.23
CA ILE A 77 0.19 -3.69 -0.90
C ILE A 77 -1.27 -4.19 -0.85
N GLN A 78 -1.92 -4.12 0.31
CA GLN A 78 -3.23 -4.72 0.53
C GLN A 78 -4.37 -3.81 0.03
N ASP A 79 -4.34 -2.55 0.42
CA ASP A 79 -5.43 -1.61 0.18
C ASP A 79 -5.34 -1.00 -1.21
N PHE A 80 -4.11 -0.64 -1.61
CA PHE A 80 -3.85 0.07 -2.87
C PHE A 80 -3.31 -0.82 -3.99
N ARG A 81 -3.01 -2.09 -3.69
CA ARG A 81 -2.51 -3.10 -4.64
C ARG A 81 -1.28 -2.59 -5.39
N LYS A 82 -0.31 -2.05 -4.66
CA LYS A 82 0.99 -1.65 -5.20
C LYS A 82 2.06 -2.65 -4.77
N ASN A 83 2.75 -3.23 -5.74
CA ASN A 83 3.94 -4.02 -5.47
C ASN A 83 5.09 -3.07 -5.15
N ILE A 84 5.45 -2.99 -3.88
CA ILE A 84 6.50 -2.09 -3.41
C ILE A 84 7.29 -2.72 -2.28
N THR A 85 8.59 -2.44 -2.25
CA THR A 85 9.49 -2.90 -1.19
C THR A 85 9.65 -1.84 -0.11
N GLU A 86 10.03 -2.26 1.10
CA GLU A 86 10.30 -1.35 2.22
C GLU A 86 11.37 -0.30 1.88
N ILE A 87 12.40 -0.67 1.10
CA ILE A 87 13.47 0.25 0.67
C ILE A 87 12.92 1.36 -0.25
N GLU A 88 12.02 1.00 -1.17
CA GLU A 88 11.35 1.97 -2.04
C GLU A 88 10.46 2.89 -1.22
N VAL A 89 9.69 2.34 -0.26
CA VAL A 89 8.87 3.14 0.66
C VAL A 89 9.71 4.14 1.42
N PHE A 90 10.84 3.74 2.01
CA PHE A 90 11.75 4.68 2.69
C PHE A 90 12.24 5.81 1.78
N SER A 91 12.56 5.50 0.53
CA SER A 91 13.01 6.50 -0.44
C SER A 91 11.91 7.52 -0.76
N ILE A 92 10.66 7.07 -0.85
CA ILE A 92 9.50 7.93 -1.07
C ILE A 92 9.18 8.74 0.16
N LEU A 93 9.24 8.14 1.37
CA LEU A 93 9.01 8.84 2.63
C LEU A 93 9.98 10.01 2.81
N ASP A 94 11.28 9.82 2.55
CA ASP A 94 12.26 10.93 2.58
C ASP A 94 11.91 12.02 1.55
N LYS A 95 11.48 11.64 0.34
CA LYS A 95 11.06 12.60 -0.69
C LYS A 95 9.85 13.43 -0.24
N ILE A 96 8.77 12.78 0.20
CA ILE A 96 7.52 13.46 0.54
C ILE A 96 7.59 14.20 1.89
N GLU A 97 8.50 13.77 2.79
CA GLU A 97 8.85 14.52 4.00
C GLU A 97 9.53 15.84 3.65
N ARG A 98 10.51 15.84 2.73
CA ARG A 98 11.16 17.08 2.23
C ARG A 98 10.20 18.01 1.51
N GLN A 99 9.15 17.48 0.90
CA GLN A 99 8.08 18.25 0.28
C GLN A 99 7.08 18.82 1.30
N GLY A 100 7.17 18.40 2.57
CA GLY A 100 6.33 18.87 3.67
C GLY A 100 4.97 18.18 3.74
N PHE A 101 4.78 17.02 3.11
CA PHE A 101 3.53 16.26 3.19
C PHE A 101 3.45 15.38 4.43
N ILE A 102 4.58 14.85 4.88
CA ILE A 102 4.66 14.07 6.12
C ILE A 102 5.72 14.65 7.05
N GLN A 103 5.71 14.22 8.29
CA GLN A 103 6.76 14.51 9.26
C GLN A 103 7.07 13.26 10.09
N LYS A 104 8.34 13.00 10.33
CA LYS A 104 8.75 11.91 11.22
C LYS A 104 8.46 12.27 12.69
N ARG A 105 7.77 11.38 13.39
CA ARG A 105 7.50 11.45 14.84
C ARG A 105 7.93 10.16 15.51
N GLY A 106 9.07 10.22 16.19
CA GLY A 106 9.68 9.04 16.82
C GLY A 106 10.11 8.02 15.76
N ILE A 107 9.54 6.82 15.82
CA ILE A 107 9.85 5.71 14.89
C ILE A 107 8.90 5.64 13.69
N GLY A 108 7.93 6.55 13.58
CA GLY A 108 6.93 6.55 12.51
C GLY A 108 6.77 7.92 11.85
N TRP A 109 5.79 8.01 10.96
CA TRP A 109 5.43 9.22 10.23
C TRP A 109 3.97 9.58 10.49
N VAL A 110 3.68 10.87 10.41
CA VAL A 110 2.31 11.39 10.39
C VAL A 110 2.18 12.37 9.23
N LEU A 111 0.97 12.54 8.73
CA LEU A 111 0.64 13.56 7.77
C LEU A 111 0.79 14.95 8.41
N THR A 112 1.23 15.92 7.60
CA THR A 112 1.04 17.34 7.91
C THR A 112 -0.35 17.76 7.43
N ALA A 113 -0.82 18.96 7.78
CA ALA A 113 -2.09 19.47 7.25
C ALA A 113 -2.15 19.43 5.71
N ARG A 114 -1.04 19.78 5.05
CA ARG A 114 -0.91 19.70 3.59
C ARG A 114 -0.91 18.25 3.09
N GLY A 115 -0.29 17.34 3.84
CA GLY A 115 -0.34 15.90 3.56
C GLY A 115 -1.74 15.33 3.66
N SER A 116 -2.50 15.72 4.69
CA SER A 116 -3.89 15.31 4.88
C SER A 116 -4.77 15.78 3.72
N GLU A 117 -4.64 17.04 3.28
CA GLU A 117 -5.38 17.55 2.11
C GLU A 117 -5.07 16.75 0.83
N LEU A 118 -3.79 16.43 0.60
CA LEU A 118 -3.38 15.64 -0.55
C LEU A 118 -3.83 14.18 -0.44
N CYS A 119 -3.80 13.61 0.77
CA CYS A 119 -4.33 12.28 1.06
C CYS A 119 -5.82 12.21 0.71
N ASP A 120 -6.63 13.15 1.22
CA ASP A 120 -8.07 13.22 0.95
C ASP A 120 -8.36 13.35 -0.55
N GLN A 121 -7.62 14.20 -1.26
CA GLN A 121 -7.73 14.34 -2.72
C GLN A 121 -7.40 13.03 -3.43
N THR A 122 -6.30 12.38 -3.04
CA THR A 122 -5.85 11.12 -3.63
C THR A 122 -6.88 10.02 -3.43
N LEU A 123 -7.43 9.89 -2.22
CA LEU A 123 -8.47 8.92 -1.90
C LEU A 123 -9.77 9.19 -2.67
N ALA A 124 -10.15 10.47 -2.80
CA ALA A 124 -11.34 10.87 -3.56
C ALA A 124 -11.21 10.57 -5.07
N GLU A 125 -10.04 10.77 -5.67
CA GLU A 125 -9.78 10.49 -7.09
C GLU A 125 -9.95 9.01 -7.45
N ILE A 126 -9.70 8.12 -6.50
CA ILE A 126 -9.81 6.67 -6.69
C ILE A 126 -11.10 6.08 -6.13
N GLY A 127 -11.95 6.91 -5.50
CA GLY A 127 -13.20 6.47 -4.85
C GLY A 127 -12.96 5.45 -3.74
N TYR A 128 -11.93 5.66 -2.92
CA TYR A 128 -11.64 4.83 -1.74
C TYR A 128 -12.66 5.02 -0.63
#